data_AF-A0A257RT17-F1
#
_entry.id   AF-A0A257RT17-F1
#
_cell.length_a   1.000
_cell.length_b   1.000
_cell.length_c   1.000
_cell.angle_alpha   90.00
_cell.angle_beta   90.00
_cell.angle_gamma   90.00
#
_symmetry.space_group_name_H-M   'P 1'
#
loop_
_entity.id
_entity.type
_entity.pdbx_description
1 polymer ?
#
loop_
_entity_poly.entity_id
_entity_poly.type
_entity_poly.pdbx_seq_one_letter_code
_entity_poly.pdbx_strand_id
1 'polypeptide(L)'
;RPPERPRSGDLATVLNAMDVAESVGLRPLKLNVVLLRGVNDDEIEDFAAFARETGRVVRFIEFMPLDAQGAWDRSQLVSGAEVYERVSARWALEAIPRDDVAPAERFRFADGHGEIGLISSVTQPFCGTCNRLRLTADGDVRNCLFSDDELTVRDAIRAGDTEAVARLFRQAVWAKFPGHAINDASFLSPARSMSMIGG
;
A
#
# COMPACT_ATOMS: atom_id res chain seq x y z
N ARG A 1 14.51 18.94 15.35
CA ARG A 1 14.66 17.63 14.69
C ARG A 1 13.70 16.69 15.40
N PRO A 2 12.62 16.22 14.76
CA PRO A 2 11.75 15.23 15.40
C PRO A 2 12.58 13.97 15.72
N PRO A 3 12.28 13.24 16.80
CA PRO A 3 13.03 12.06 17.18
C PRO A 3 12.91 11.00 16.08
N GLU A 4 14.06 10.50 15.65
CA GLU A 4 14.20 9.41 14.69
C GLU A 4 13.47 8.17 15.26
N ARG A 5 12.43 7.69 14.59
CA ARG A 5 11.79 6.41 14.96
C ARG A 5 12.85 5.32 14.83
N PRO A 6 13.07 4.46 15.85
CA PRO A 6 14.06 3.41 15.76
C PRO A 6 13.71 2.49 14.60
N ARG A 7 14.54 2.48 13.56
CA ARG A 7 14.47 1.51 12.46
C ARG A 7 14.82 0.15 13.07
N SER A 8 13.83 -0.65 13.42
CA SER A 8 14.08 -2.02 13.92
C SER A 8 14.35 -2.94 12.73
N GLY A 9 15.62 -3.23 12.46
CA GLY A 9 16.04 -4.18 11.43
C GLY A 9 17.42 -3.82 10.87
N ASP A 10 18.19 -4.84 10.52
CA ASP A 10 19.47 -4.68 9.82
C ASP A 10 19.24 -4.68 8.30
N LEU A 11 19.66 -3.59 7.63
CA LEU A 11 19.51 -3.44 6.18
C LEU A 11 20.25 -4.55 5.42
N ALA A 12 21.44 -4.95 5.88
CA ALA A 12 22.21 -6.00 5.23
C ALA A 12 21.46 -7.34 5.25
N THR A 13 20.84 -7.67 6.38
CA THR A 13 19.97 -8.84 6.51
C THR A 13 18.81 -8.80 5.51
N VAL A 14 18.14 -7.65 5.35
CA VAL A 14 17.01 -7.51 4.41
C VAL A 14 17.48 -7.66 2.96
N LEU A 15 18.58 -7.00 2.58
CA LEU A 15 19.13 -7.10 1.22
C LEU A 15 19.55 -8.54 0.89
N ASN A 16 20.23 -9.22 1.82
CA ASN A 16 20.59 -10.63 1.66
C ASN A 16 19.35 -11.53 1.52
N ALA A 17 18.29 -11.26 2.28
CA ALA A 17 17.03 -12.02 2.14
C ALA A 17 16.38 -11.82 0.77
N MET A 18 16.48 -10.62 0.18
CA MET A 18 16.03 -10.36 -1.20
C MET A 18 16.83 -11.19 -2.20
N ASP A 19 18.16 -11.22 -2.07
CA ASP A 19 19.03 -12.02 -2.96
C ASP A 19 18.69 -13.51 -2.88
N VAL A 20 18.48 -14.03 -1.66
CA VAL A 20 18.07 -15.42 -1.44
C VAL A 20 16.70 -15.69 -2.07
N ALA A 21 15.71 -14.83 -1.86
CA ALA A 21 14.39 -14.99 -2.45
C ALA A 21 14.45 -15.07 -3.98
N GLU A 22 15.25 -14.21 -4.62
CA GLU A 22 15.45 -14.22 -6.06
C GLU A 22 16.21 -15.45 -6.56
N SER A 23 17.13 -16.00 -5.75
CA SER A 23 17.89 -17.22 -6.07
C SER A 23 17.02 -18.47 -6.11
N VAL A 24 15.91 -18.49 -5.35
CA VAL A 24 14.93 -19.59 -5.34
C VAL A 24 13.74 -19.35 -6.28
N GLY A 25 13.82 -18.32 -7.13
CA GLY A 25 12.84 -18.04 -8.19
C GLY A 25 11.69 -17.11 -7.79
N LEU A 26 11.72 -16.47 -6.62
CA LEU A 26 10.72 -15.45 -6.25
C LEU A 26 11.01 -14.15 -6.99
N ARG A 27 10.54 -14.05 -8.23
CA ARG A 27 10.74 -12.88 -9.11
C ARG A 27 9.44 -12.48 -9.82
N PRO A 28 9.24 -11.18 -10.11
CA PRO A 28 10.06 -10.05 -9.65
C PRO A 28 9.76 -9.71 -8.19
N LEU A 29 10.80 -9.31 -7.43
CA LEU A 29 10.60 -8.72 -6.10
C LEU A 29 10.02 -7.31 -6.21
N LYS A 30 9.13 -6.99 -5.27
CA LYS A 30 8.43 -5.71 -5.18
C LYS A 30 8.70 -5.08 -3.81
N LEU A 31 9.32 -3.92 -3.81
CA LEU A 31 9.56 -3.11 -2.62
C LEU A 31 8.46 -2.05 -2.53
N ASN A 32 7.89 -1.87 -1.35
CA ASN A 32 6.92 -0.80 -1.11
C ASN A 32 7.57 0.26 -0.21
N VAL A 33 7.55 1.51 -0.65
CA VAL A 33 8.13 2.65 0.04
C VAL A 33 7.00 3.63 0.32
N VAL A 34 6.63 3.77 1.59
CA VAL A 34 5.72 4.84 2.01
C VAL A 34 6.54 6.12 2.17
N LEU A 35 6.23 7.13 1.37
CA LEU A 35 6.97 8.40 1.37
C LEU A 35 6.34 9.41 2.33
N LEU A 36 7.19 10.03 3.15
CA LEU A 36 6.85 11.07 4.09
C LEU A 36 7.79 12.25 3.89
N ARG A 37 7.21 13.44 3.67
CA ARG A 37 7.96 14.68 3.51
C ARG A 37 8.79 15.00 4.76
N GLY A 38 10.04 15.39 4.55
CA GLY A 38 11.01 15.69 5.59
C GLY A 38 11.52 14.45 6.35
N VAL A 39 11.24 13.24 5.88
CA VAL A 39 11.65 11.98 6.52
C VAL A 39 12.45 11.10 5.57
N ASN A 40 11.93 10.83 4.38
CA ASN A 40 12.58 9.98 3.37
C ASN A 40 12.27 10.40 1.92
N ASP A 41 11.73 11.60 1.72
CA ASP A 41 11.46 12.16 0.40
C ASP A 41 12.74 12.55 -0.35
N ASP A 42 13.86 12.68 0.34
CA ASP A 42 15.19 12.83 -0.24
C ASP A 42 15.72 11.53 -0.86
N GLU A 43 15.17 10.35 -0.51
CA GLU A 43 15.62 9.05 -1.00
C GLU A 43 14.92 8.60 -2.30
N ILE A 44 14.05 9.42 -2.90
CA ILE A 44 13.23 9.05 -4.07
C ILE A 44 14.09 8.59 -5.26
N GLU A 45 15.10 9.38 -5.62
CA GLU A 45 15.98 9.10 -6.74
C GLU A 45 16.87 7.87 -6.46
N ASP A 46 17.27 7.65 -5.20
CA ASP A 46 18.07 6.50 -4.80
C ASP A 46 17.27 5.19 -4.93
N PHE A 47 16.00 5.21 -4.50
CA PHE A 47 15.09 4.08 -4.70
C PHE A 47 14.77 3.82 -6.18
N ALA A 48 14.63 4.87 -6.99
CA ALA A 48 14.43 4.73 -8.43
C ALA A 48 15.67 4.15 -9.12
N ALA A 49 16.88 4.61 -8.74
CA ALA A 49 18.14 4.03 -9.21
C ALA A 49 18.24 2.54 -8.81
N PHE A 50 17.90 2.21 -7.57
CA PHE A 50 17.88 0.83 -7.09
C PHE A 50 16.96 -0.07 -7.91
N ALA A 51 15.74 0.37 -8.23
CA ALA A 51 14.83 -0.36 -9.11
C ALA A 51 15.43 -0.60 -10.50
N ARG A 52 16.04 0.44 -11.08
CA ARG A 52 16.67 0.40 -12.40
C ARG A 52 17.89 -0.53 -12.44
N GLU A 53 18.74 -0.49 -11.42
CA GLU A 53 20.00 -1.24 -11.35
C GLU A 53 19.79 -2.72 -11.05
N THR A 54 18.81 -3.04 -10.20
CA THR A 54 18.57 -4.43 -9.76
C THR A 54 17.49 -5.15 -10.57
N GLY A 55 16.66 -4.41 -11.31
CA GLY A 55 15.46 -4.93 -11.96
C GLY A 55 14.32 -5.25 -10.98
N ARG A 56 14.48 -4.93 -9.69
CA ARG A 56 13.43 -5.02 -8.68
C ARG A 56 12.43 -3.89 -8.90
N VAL A 57 11.17 -4.13 -8.57
CA VAL A 57 10.12 -3.11 -8.73
C VAL A 57 9.97 -2.32 -7.44
N VAL A 58 10.23 -1.02 -7.47
CA VAL A 58 9.95 -0.14 -6.33
C VAL A 58 8.59 0.53 -6.51
N ARG A 59 7.76 0.48 -5.47
CA ARG A 59 6.43 1.09 -5.44
C ARG A 59 6.40 2.18 -4.39
N PHE A 60 6.26 3.42 -4.84
CA PHE A 60 6.08 4.57 -3.99
C PHE A 60 4.60 4.69 -3.62
N ILE A 61 4.33 4.80 -2.31
CA ILE A 61 2.98 4.83 -1.74
C ILE A 61 2.81 6.14 -0.99
N GLU A 62 1.71 6.84 -1.28
CA GLU A 62 1.33 8.02 -0.53
C GLU A 62 1.00 7.66 0.93
N PHE A 63 1.59 8.40 1.87
CA PHE A 63 1.30 8.22 3.29
C PHE A 63 -0.17 8.52 3.59
N MET A 64 -0.85 7.58 4.26
CA MET A 64 -2.28 7.64 4.59
C MET A 64 -2.51 7.69 6.12
N PRO A 65 -3.63 8.29 6.58
CA PRO A 65 -4.03 8.34 7.99
C PRO A 65 -4.58 6.98 8.46
N LEU A 66 -3.70 5.99 8.58
CA LEU A 66 -4.01 4.62 9.02
C LEU A 66 -3.30 4.25 10.33
N ASP A 67 -2.82 5.26 11.06
CA ASP A 67 -2.03 5.07 12.28
C ASP A 67 -2.88 4.94 13.54
N ALA A 68 -4.18 5.26 13.53
CA ALA A 68 -5.05 5.37 14.70
C ALA A 68 -4.63 6.42 15.76
N GLN A 69 -3.36 6.83 15.78
CA GLN A 69 -2.87 7.91 16.65
C GLN A 69 -3.17 9.32 16.08
N GLY A 70 -3.63 9.42 14.83
CA GLY A 70 -3.96 10.70 14.21
C GLY A 70 -2.74 11.58 13.97
N ALA A 71 -1.55 10.98 13.84
CA ALA A 71 -0.30 11.71 13.62
C ALA A 71 -0.10 12.11 12.16
N TRP A 72 -0.99 11.69 11.27
CA TRP A 72 -0.99 12.05 9.87
C TRP A 72 -1.36 13.53 9.66
N ASP A 73 -0.50 14.26 8.96
CA ASP A 73 -0.77 15.58 8.42
C ASP A 73 -0.59 15.55 6.90
N ARG A 74 -1.53 16.18 6.18
CA ARG A 74 -1.47 16.34 4.72
C ARG A 74 -0.20 17.08 4.27
N SER A 75 0.41 17.91 5.11
CA SER A 75 1.70 18.56 4.82
C SER A 75 2.85 17.56 4.62
N GLN A 76 2.71 16.33 5.16
CA GLN A 76 3.69 15.25 5.01
C GLN A 76 3.52 14.46 3.71
N LEU A 77 2.48 14.74 2.93
CA LEU A 77 2.18 14.05 1.69
C LEU A 77 3.23 14.36 0.62
N VAL A 78 3.80 13.31 0.05
CA VAL A 78 4.56 13.34 -1.20
C VAL A 78 3.72 12.64 -2.25
N SER A 79 3.27 13.36 -3.26
CA SER A 79 2.30 12.83 -4.22
C SER A 79 2.95 11.91 -5.25
N GLY A 80 2.16 11.00 -5.83
CA GLY A 80 2.62 10.22 -6.99
C GLY A 80 3.11 11.11 -8.14
N ALA A 81 2.44 12.24 -8.40
CA ALA A 81 2.86 13.20 -9.41
C ALA A 81 4.24 13.81 -9.14
N GLU A 82 4.51 14.20 -7.89
CA GLU A 82 5.82 14.73 -7.46
C GLU A 82 6.93 13.68 -7.63
N VAL A 83 6.66 12.43 -7.26
CA VAL A 83 7.60 11.31 -7.48
C VAL A 83 7.88 11.13 -8.98
N TYR A 84 6.83 11.12 -9.81
CA TYR A 84 6.97 10.99 -11.26
C TYR A 84 7.83 12.10 -11.84
N GLU A 85 7.56 13.37 -11.47
CA GLU A 85 8.31 14.53 -11.93
C GLU A 85 9.79 14.45 -11.56
N ARG A 86 10.09 14.11 -10.30
CA ARG A 86 11.47 13.99 -9.80
C ARG A 86 12.24 12.88 -10.48
N VAL A 87 11.65 11.69 -10.63
CA VAL A 87 12.31 10.58 -11.31
C VAL A 87 12.46 10.87 -12.81
N SER A 88 11.43 11.44 -13.45
CA SER A 88 11.43 11.77 -14.87
C SER A 88 12.43 12.86 -15.25
N ALA A 89 12.77 13.75 -14.31
CA ALA A 89 13.82 14.75 -14.49
C ALA A 89 15.22 14.12 -14.66
N ARG A 90 15.42 12.88 -14.19
CA ARG A 90 16.70 12.17 -14.23
C ARG A 90 16.72 10.99 -15.21
N TRP A 91 15.59 10.31 -15.39
CA TRP A 91 15.46 9.21 -16.34
C TRP A 91 14.12 9.26 -17.08
N ALA A 92 14.12 9.06 -18.39
CA ALA A 92 12.88 8.99 -19.16
C ALA A 92 12.05 7.77 -18.72
N LEU A 93 10.77 7.99 -18.45
CA LEU A 93 9.81 6.97 -18.05
C LEU A 93 8.73 6.77 -19.12
N GLU A 94 8.34 5.51 -19.33
CA GLU A 94 7.25 5.13 -20.20
C GLU A 94 6.16 4.44 -19.38
N ALA A 95 4.93 4.96 -19.47
CA ALA A 95 3.78 4.36 -18.82
C ALA A 95 3.54 2.94 -19.35
N ILE A 96 3.32 1.99 -18.44
CA ILE A 96 2.89 0.64 -18.76
C ILE A 96 1.36 0.60 -18.61
N PRO A 97 0.62 0.08 -19.60
CA PRO A 97 -0.82 -0.10 -19.49
C PRO A 97 -1.22 -0.80 -18.19
N ARG A 98 -2.26 -0.26 -17.56
CA ARG A 98 -2.78 -0.71 -16.28
C ARG A 98 -3.88 -1.75 -16.50
N ASP A 99 -3.85 -2.81 -15.72
CA ASP A 99 -5.01 -3.69 -15.51
C ASP A 99 -6.04 -2.95 -14.65
N ASP A 100 -7.31 -3.06 -15.00
CA ASP A 100 -8.45 -2.32 -14.42
C ASP A 100 -8.50 -2.27 -12.87
N VAL A 101 -7.99 -3.30 -12.18
CA VAL A 101 -8.04 -3.41 -10.71
C VAL A 101 -6.73 -3.10 -9.96
N ALA A 102 -5.57 -3.04 -10.63
CA ALA A 102 -4.29 -2.89 -9.94
C ALA A 102 -4.15 -1.49 -9.31
N PRO A 103 -3.75 -1.31 -8.04
CA PRO A 103 -3.73 0.02 -7.40
C PRO A 103 -2.56 0.91 -7.84
N ALA A 104 -1.52 0.35 -8.44
CA ALA A 104 -0.33 1.08 -8.84
C ALA A 104 -0.39 1.45 -10.32
N GLU A 105 -0.13 2.72 -10.64
CA GLU A 105 0.31 3.12 -11.98
C GLU A 105 1.77 2.68 -12.15
N ARG A 106 2.12 2.11 -13.30
CA ARG A 106 3.43 1.50 -13.52
C ARG A 106 4.17 2.22 -14.63
N PHE A 107 5.47 2.38 -14.44
CA PHE A 107 6.35 3.04 -15.39
C PHE A 107 7.63 2.24 -15.53
N ARG A 108 8.02 1.93 -16.77
CA ARG A 108 9.35 1.38 -17.08
C ARG A 108 10.29 2.53 -17.43
N PHE A 109 11.57 2.34 -17.16
CA PHE A 109 12.59 3.22 -17.70
C PHE A 109 12.70 3.02 -19.22
N ALA A 110 12.83 4.10 -19.98
CA ALA A 110 12.83 4.07 -21.45
C ALA A 110 14.03 3.32 -22.04
N ASP A 111 15.11 3.18 -21.26
CA ASP A 111 16.26 2.35 -21.61
C ASP A 111 16.03 0.84 -21.39
N GLY A 112 14.86 0.46 -20.90
CA GLY A 112 14.45 -0.93 -20.70
C GLY A 112 14.90 -1.54 -19.37
N HIS A 113 15.55 -0.78 -18.48
CA HIS A 113 16.08 -1.30 -17.22
C HIS A 113 15.14 -1.02 -16.05
N GLY A 114 14.33 -2.00 -15.67
CA GLY A 114 13.51 -1.95 -14.44
C GLY A 114 12.20 -1.18 -14.55
N GLU A 115 11.49 -1.09 -13.41
CA GLU A 115 10.15 -0.51 -13.30
C GLU A 115 9.96 0.17 -11.93
N ILE A 116 9.24 1.29 -11.91
CA ILE A 116 8.66 1.86 -10.69
C ILE A 116 7.13 1.83 -10.74
N GLY A 117 6.50 1.82 -9.57
CA GLY A 117 5.06 1.96 -9.41
C GLY A 117 4.70 3.12 -8.50
N LEU A 118 3.58 3.78 -8.79
CA LEU A 118 3.03 4.89 -8.00
C LEU A 118 1.65 4.50 -7.48
N ILE A 119 1.47 4.52 -6.16
CA ILE A 119 0.20 4.24 -5.49
C ILE A 119 -0.29 5.54 -4.85
N SER A 120 -1.07 6.28 -5.63
CA SER A 120 -1.60 7.61 -5.31
C SER A 120 -2.87 7.52 -4.43
N SER A 121 -2.77 6.84 -3.28
CA SER A 121 -3.94 6.49 -2.46
C SER A 121 -4.71 7.66 -1.84
N VAL A 122 -4.11 8.85 -1.76
CA VAL A 122 -4.74 10.08 -1.26
C VAL A 122 -5.14 10.99 -2.41
N THR A 123 -4.23 11.27 -3.34
CA THR A 123 -4.45 12.24 -4.43
C THR A 123 -5.31 11.68 -5.56
N GLN A 124 -5.26 10.36 -5.80
CA GLN A 124 -6.08 9.68 -6.80
C GLN A 124 -6.65 8.35 -6.24
N PRO A 125 -7.65 8.41 -5.34
CA PRO A 125 -8.20 7.22 -4.71
C PRO A 125 -8.82 6.24 -5.72
N PHE A 126 -8.54 4.95 -5.54
CA PHE A 126 -8.98 3.87 -6.44
C PHE A 126 -10.10 3.01 -5.83
N CYS A 127 -10.98 3.61 -5.02
CA CYS A 127 -12.08 2.88 -4.38
C CYS A 127 -13.07 2.28 -5.38
N GLY A 128 -13.33 2.99 -6.49
CA GLY A 128 -14.31 2.57 -7.51
C GLY A 128 -14.00 1.23 -8.17
N THR A 129 -12.74 0.79 -8.18
CA THR A 129 -12.33 -0.53 -8.69
C THR A 129 -11.84 -1.48 -7.58
N CYS A 130 -11.96 -1.10 -6.31
CA CYS A 130 -11.45 -1.88 -5.19
C CYS A 130 -12.28 -3.16 -4.97
N ASN A 131 -11.69 -4.31 -5.26
CA ASN A 131 -12.29 -5.64 -5.04
C ASN A 131 -11.77 -6.36 -3.78
N ARG A 132 -11.10 -5.64 -2.88
CA ARG A 132 -10.48 -6.23 -1.68
C ARG A 132 -11.46 -6.36 -0.52
N LEU A 133 -11.31 -7.48 0.20
CA LEU A 133 -11.80 -7.72 1.56
C LEU A 133 -10.59 -8.08 2.44
N ARG A 134 -10.74 -7.92 3.74
CA ARG A 134 -9.72 -8.27 4.71
C ARG A 134 -10.31 -9.21 5.75
N LEU A 135 -9.56 -10.25 6.09
CA LEU A 135 -9.79 -11.07 7.28
C LEU A 135 -8.78 -10.60 8.34
N THR A 136 -9.27 -10.13 9.48
CA THR A 136 -8.43 -9.70 10.60
C THR A 136 -7.83 -10.93 11.31
N ALA A 137 -6.77 -10.72 12.10
CA ALA A 137 -6.16 -11.78 12.91
C ALA A 137 -7.13 -12.34 13.98
N ASP A 138 -8.09 -11.52 14.41
CA ASP A 138 -9.14 -11.91 15.38
C ASP A 138 -10.25 -12.75 14.74
N GLY A 139 -10.26 -12.84 13.40
CA GLY A 139 -11.18 -13.67 12.62
C GLY A 139 -12.46 -12.94 12.19
N ASP A 140 -12.38 -11.63 11.97
CA ASP A 140 -13.46 -10.80 11.46
C ASP A 140 -13.22 -10.40 10.01
N VAL A 141 -14.29 -10.32 9.21
CA VAL A 141 -14.20 -9.77 7.85
C VAL A 141 -14.50 -8.28 7.86
N ARG A 142 -13.67 -7.53 7.14
CA ARG A 142 -13.73 -6.09 6.96
C ARG A 142 -13.66 -5.75 5.48
N ASN A 143 -14.47 -4.79 5.02
CA ASN A 143 -14.63 -4.50 3.59
C ASN A 143 -13.79 -3.31 3.07
N CYS A 144 -13.16 -2.54 3.95
CA CYS A 144 -12.37 -1.37 3.61
C CYS A 144 -11.25 -1.12 4.63
N LEU A 145 -10.07 -0.66 4.20
CA LEU A 145 -8.98 -0.25 5.11
C LEU A 145 -9.26 0.98 5.97
N PHE A 146 -10.41 1.65 5.78
CA PHE A 146 -10.85 2.78 6.60
C PHE A 146 -12.17 2.55 7.37
N SER A 147 -12.85 1.41 7.22
CA SER A 147 -14.11 1.13 7.94
C SER A 147 -13.86 0.41 9.26
N ASP A 148 -14.42 0.89 10.37
CA ASP A 148 -14.37 0.17 11.65
C ASP A 148 -15.44 -0.94 11.78
N ASP A 149 -16.26 -1.14 10.75
CA ASP A 149 -17.27 -2.20 10.73
C ASP A 149 -16.63 -3.56 10.41
N GLU A 150 -16.85 -4.52 11.31
CA GLU A 150 -16.28 -5.85 11.24
C GLU A 150 -17.38 -6.90 11.50
N LEU A 151 -17.36 -7.99 10.72
CA LEU A 151 -18.30 -9.11 10.89
C LEU A 151 -17.53 -10.36 11.32
N THR A 152 -17.83 -10.92 12.48
CA THR A 152 -17.14 -12.10 13.01
C THR A 152 -17.49 -13.36 12.22
N VAL A 153 -16.55 -13.82 11.39
CA VAL A 153 -16.66 -15.07 10.62
C VAL A 153 -16.07 -16.26 11.37
N ARG A 154 -15.17 -16.02 12.32
CA ARG A 154 -14.52 -17.05 13.15
C ARG A 154 -15.49 -18.03 13.77
N ASP A 155 -16.57 -17.53 14.36
CA ASP A 155 -17.48 -18.36 15.14
C ASP A 155 -18.33 -19.26 14.22
N ALA A 156 -18.71 -18.75 13.04
CA ALA A 156 -19.35 -19.55 12.00
C ALA A 156 -18.41 -20.65 11.45
N ILE A 157 -17.13 -20.33 11.23
CA ILE A 157 -16.11 -21.31 10.81
C ILE A 157 -15.96 -22.40 11.87
N ARG A 158 -15.84 -22.03 13.16
CA ARG A 158 -15.69 -22.98 14.27
C ARG A 158 -16.91 -23.88 14.45
N ALA A 159 -18.10 -23.37 14.15
CA ALA A 159 -19.33 -24.15 14.14
C ALA A 159 -19.47 -25.08 12.91
N GLY A 160 -18.59 -24.94 11.91
CA GLY A 160 -18.69 -25.68 10.64
C GLY A 160 -19.83 -25.21 9.73
N ASP A 161 -20.40 -24.02 9.97
CA ASP A 161 -21.52 -23.48 9.21
C ASP A 161 -21.04 -22.69 7.99
N THR A 162 -20.82 -23.38 6.88
CA THR A 162 -20.34 -22.79 5.63
C THR A 162 -21.32 -21.78 5.02
N GLU A 163 -22.62 -21.97 5.21
CA GLU A 163 -23.64 -21.04 4.70
C GLU A 163 -23.65 -19.73 5.48
N ALA A 164 -23.45 -19.79 6.81
CA ALA A 164 -23.25 -18.60 7.62
C ALA A 164 -21.99 -17.84 7.19
N VAL A 165 -20.88 -18.53 6.95
CA VAL A 165 -19.65 -17.90 6.44
C VAL A 165 -19.94 -17.18 5.11
N ALA A 166 -20.54 -17.87 4.13
CA ALA A 166 -20.85 -17.27 2.83
C ALA A 166 -21.78 -16.05 2.96
N ARG A 167 -22.79 -16.12 3.83
CA ARG A 167 -23.70 -15.00 4.12
C ARG A 167 -22.97 -13.79 4.71
N LEU A 168 -22.06 -13.99 5.67
CA LEU A 168 -21.29 -12.91 6.29
C LEU A 168 -20.36 -12.21 5.29
N PHE A 169 -19.67 -12.98 4.43
CA PHE A 169 -18.85 -12.39 3.37
C PHE A 169 -19.67 -11.57 2.37
N ARG A 170 -20.84 -12.08 1.94
CA ARG A 170 -21.77 -11.31 1.08
C ARG A 170 -22.24 -10.05 1.79
N GLN A 171 -22.63 -10.14 3.06
CA GLN A 171 -23.03 -8.96 3.83
C GLN A 171 -21.92 -7.90 3.88
N ALA A 172 -20.67 -8.29 4.14
CA ALA A 172 -19.53 -7.38 4.15
C ALA A 172 -19.35 -6.67 2.80
N VAL A 173 -19.45 -7.40 1.68
CA VAL A 173 -19.31 -6.83 0.34
C VAL A 173 -20.45 -5.87 0.01
N TRP A 174 -21.70 -6.19 0.39
CA TRP A 174 -22.88 -5.40 0.02
C TRP A 174 -22.96 -4.12 0.86
N ALA A 175 -22.37 -4.13 2.06
CA ALA A 175 -22.22 -2.96 2.92
C ALA A 175 -21.03 -2.05 2.52
N LYS A 176 -20.27 -2.40 1.47
CA LYS A 176 -19.08 -1.63 1.08
C LYS A 176 -19.47 -0.26 0.52
N PHE A 177 -19.00 0.80 1.16
CA PHE A 177 -19.20 2.16 0.68
C PHE A 177 -18.48 2.41 -0.66
N PRO A 178 -18.96 3.37 -1.49
CA PRO A 178 -18.33 3.73 -2.76
C PRO A 178 -16.86 4.16 -2.63
N GLY A 179 -16.45 4.68 -1.47
CA GLY A 179 -15.07 4.97 -1.14
C GLY A 179 -14.89 5.46 0.28
N HIS A 180 -13.64 5.59 0.71
CA HIS A 180 -13.29 6.00 2.08
C HIS A 180 -13.36 7.52 2.31
N ALA A 181 -13.68 8.33 1.30
CA ALA A 181 -13.91 9.77 1.45
C ALA A 181 -12.73 10.60 2.03
N ILE A 182 -11.46 10.19 1.84
CA ILE A 182 -10.28 10.83 2.49
C ILE A 182 -10.12 12.34 2.20
N ASN A 183 -10.71 12.81 1.09
CA ASN A 183 -10.65 14.21 0.67
C ASN A 183 -11.96 14.97 0.96
N ASP A 184 -12.89 14.37 1.71
CA ASP A 184 -14.17 14.96 2.08
C ASP A 184 -14.20 15.26 3.60
N ALA A 185 -15.02 16.24 4.00
CA ALA A 185 -15.20 16.59 5.41
C ALA A 185 -15.81 15.45 6.25
N SER A 186 -16.48 14.49 5.61
CA SER A 186 -17.02 13.27 6.23
C SER A 186 -15.98 12.18 6.47
N PHE A 187 -14.70 12.40 6.16
CA PHE A 187 -13.65 11.41 6.39
C PHE A 187 -13.56 11.04 7.88
N LEU A 188 -13.72 9.75 8.17
CA LEU A 188 -13.47 9.17 9.47
C LEU A 188 -12.20 8.33 9.39
N SER A 189 -11.20 8.70 10.20
CA SER A 189 -10.00 7.88 10.36
C SER A 189 -10.34 6.64 11.19
N PRO A 190 -9.83 5.45 10.82
CA PRO A 190 -10.16 4.22 11.53
C PRO A 190 -9.58 4.24 12.95
N ALA A 191 -10.33 3.70 13.91
CA ALA A 191 -9.90 3.56 15.29
C ALA A 191 -8.78 2.51 15.44
N ARG A 192 -8.67 1.55 14.51
CA ARG A 192 -7.61 0.54 14.50
C ARG A 192 -6.52 0.87 13.47
N SER A 193 -5.26 0.78 13.89
CA SER A 193 -4.11 0.88 13.00
C SER A 193 -3.99 -0.33 12.09
N MET A 194 -3.26 -0.19 10.98
CA MET A 194 -3.01 -1.28 10.03
C MET A 194 -2.41 -2.54 10.67
N SER A 195 -1.52 -2.37 11.66
CA SER A 195 -0.89 -3.49 12.37
C SER A 195 -1.88 -4.28 13.21
N MET A 196 -2.90 -3.63 13.77
CA MET A 196 -3.92 -4.29 14.58
C MET A 196 -4.93 -5.08 13.75
N ILE A 197 -5.01 -4.87 12.43
CA ILE A 197 -5.91 -5.60 11.54
C ILE A 197 -5.15 -6.60 10.64
N GLY A 198 -3.93 -6.97 11.02
CA GLY A 198 -3.12 -8.02 10.38
C GLY A 198 -2.30 -7.52 9.20
N GLY A 199 -1.60 -6.39 9.36
CA GLY A 199 -0.78 -5.76 8.31
C GLY A 199 0.42 -5.06 8.88
#